data_AF-V5WKR3-F1
#
_entry.id   AF-V5WKR3-F1
#
_cell.length_a   1.000
_cell.length_b   1.000
_cell.length_c   1.000
_cell.angle_alpha   90.00
_cell.angle_beta   90.00
_cell.angle_gamma   90.00
#
_symmetry.space_group_name_H-M   'P 1'
#
loop_
_entity.id
_entity.type
_entity.pdbx_description
1 polymer ?
#
loop_
_entity_poly.entity_id
_entity_poly.type
_entity_poly.pdbx_seq_one_letter_code
_entity_poly.pdbx_strand_id
1 'polypeptide(L)'
;MPQKTEVLKNRMEQLARSLQNNSDVLGLLGLGSVGGEIERLDDFSDLDFFLIVKEGKKADFLKDTRWLSLDGARVTWIFQNTPDGFKLFYEDGVYAENAVFTSDELKEAEYAPGRWWFRREELDEALKNPSARVRDPSRNHADPNDADPHDATRSTADPEEGAEKRGGSPGVQVPSRDSSWLLGEILSCIYVGMCRFQRGEKLSAWRFISGHAYSMFLELLEMTASERGVEVSPEAAVRDPYSIERRIELRQPEIEDCSSSILLGYDSIPESAANFLDILEDQFTVPRVPADQIRGLSRLF
;
A
#
# COMPACT_ATOMS: atom_id res chain seq x y z
N MET A 1 4.43 -25.13 15.26
CA MET A 1 3.54 -24.14 14.62
C MET A 1 3.63 -24.39 13.11
N PRO A 2 2.54 -24.22 12.34
CA PRO A 2 2.59 -24.37 10.88
C PRO A 2 3.61 -23.39 10.28
N GLN A 3 4.21 -23.75 9.14
CA GLN A 3 5.09 -22.85 8.39
C GLN A 3 4.27 -21.67 7.87
N LYS A 4 4.83 -20.44 7.84
CA LYS A 4 4.05 -19.26 7.42
C LYS A 4 3.52 -19.41 5.98
N THR A 5 4.28 -20.01 5.08
CA THR A 5 3.82 -20.32 3.71
C THR A 5 2.57 -21.20 3.67
N GLU A 6 2.43 -22.16 4.59
CA GLU A 6 1.24 -23.00 4.73
C GLU A 6 0.05 -22.19 5.26
N VAL A 7 0.29 -21.28 6.21
CA VAL A 7 -0.74 -20.35 6.71
C VAL A 7 -1.27 -19.47 5.57
N LEU A 8 -0.39 -18.91 4.73
CA LEU A 8 -0.77 -18.05 3.61
C LEU A 8 -1.63 -18.80 2.57
N LYS A 9 -1.22 -20.01 2.17
CA LYS A 9 -2.00 -20.86 1.26
C LYS A 9 -3.36 -21.22 1.86
N ASN A 10 -3.38 -21.66 3.12
CA ASN A 10 -4.62 -22.00 3.82
C ASN A 10 -5.56 -20.79 3.91
N ARG A 11 -5.03 -19.57 4.09
CA ARG A 11 -5.82 -18.34 4.10
C ARG A 11 -6.50 -18.09 2.76
N MET A 12 -5.78 -18.24 1.65
CA MET A 12 -6.36 -18.11 0.30
C MET A 12 -7.43 -19.18 0.03
N GLU A 13 -7.21 -20.43 0.46
CA GLU A 13 -8.24 -21.47 0.33
C GLU A 13 -9.48 -21.19 1.19
N GLN A 14 -9.30 -20.66 2.40
CA GLN A 14 -10.41 -20.28 3.28
C GLN A 14 -11.23 -19.15 2.67
N LEU A 15 -10.58 -18.13 2.09
CA LEU A 15 -11.25 -17.05 1.36
C LEU A 15 -12.03 -17.62 0.17
N ALA A 16 -11.40 -18.47 -0.66
CA ALA A 16 -12.07 -19.12 -1.79
C ALA A 16 -13.32 -19.92 -1.34
N ARG A 17 -13.19 -20.72 -0.28
CA ARG A 17 -14.29 -21.53 0.28
C ARG A 17 -15.42 -20.68 0.88
N SER A 18 -15.11 -19.55 1.52
CA SER A 18 -16.14 -18.67 2.10
C SER A 18 -16.90 -17.91 1.01
N LEU A 19 -16.22 -17.55 -0.09
CA LEU A 19 -16.77 -16.72 -1.17
C LEU A 19 -17.52 -17.51 -2.25
N GLN A 20 -17.18 -18.79 -2.49
CA GLN A 20 -17.76 -19.57 -3.60
C GLN A 20 -19.28 -19.73 -3.57
N ASN A 21 -19.89 -19.63 -2.38
CA ASN A 21 -21.34 -19.74 -2.19
C ASN A 21 -22.07 -18.40 -2.40
N ASN A 22 -21.33 -17.29 -2.49
CA ASN A 22 -21.92 -15.99 -2.81
C ASN A 22 -22.15 -15.91 -4.34
N SER A 23 -23.40 -15.77 -4.75
CA SER A 23 -23.78 -15.70 -6.17
C SER A 23 -23.28 -14.46 -6.89
N ASP A 24 -22.85 -13.43 -6.15
CA ASP A 24 -22.32 -12.18 -6.69
C ASP A 24 -20.80 -12.23 -6.91
N VAL A 25 -20.11 -13.25 -6.38
CA VAL A 25 -18.66 -13.46 -6.58
C VAL A 25 -18.43 -14.41 -7.75
N LEU A 26 -17.55 -14.01 -8.68
CA LEU A 26 -17.17 -14.76 -9.87
C LEU A 26 -15.81 -15.45 -9.73
N GLY A 27 -14.88 -14.88 -8.97
CA GLY A 27 -13.55 -15.46 -8.80
C GLY A 27 -12.72 -14.80 -7.71
N LEU A 28 -11.67 -15.52 -7.31
CA LEU A 28 -10.62 -15.05 -6.41
C LEU A 28 -9.26 -15.31 -7.11
N LEU A 29 -8.60 -14.24 -7.52
CA LEU A 29 -7.32 -14.29 -8.23
C LEU A 29 -6.19 -13.92 -7.27
N GLY A 30 -5.30 -14.86 -6.95
CA GLY A 30 -4.06 -14.55 -6.25
C GLY A 30 -3.04 -13.94 -7.19
N LEU A 31 -2.23 -13.01 -6.69
CA LEU A 31 -1.16 -12.32 -7.40
C LEU A 31 0.18 -12.57 -6.69
N GLY A 32 1.27 -12.17 -7.34
CA GLY A 32 2.62 -12.29 -6.78
C GLY A 32 2.89 -13.70 -6.25
N SER A 33 3.35 -13.77 -5.01
CA SER A 33 3.75 -15.01 -4.32
C SER A 33 2.60 -15.98 -4.03
N VAL A 34 1.35 -15.52 -4.00
CA VAL A 34 0.16 -16.37 -3.91
C VAL A 34 -0.55 -16.53 -5.27
N GLY A 35 0.08 -16.02 -6.33
CA GLY A 35 -0.42 -15.97 -7.69
C GLY A 35 0.46 -16.72 -8.67
N GLY A 36 0.87 -16.02 -9.73
CA GLY A 36 1.72 -16.56 -10.78
C GLY A 36 3.16 -16.88 -10.36
N GLU A 37 3.62 -16.34 -9.22
CA GLU A 37 4.99 -16.50 -8.70
C GLU A 37 5.01 -17.36 -7.43
N ILE A 38 4.21 -18.43 -7.39
CA ILE A 38 4.01 -19.31 -6.23
C ILE A 38 5.32 -19.92 -5.69
N GLU A 39 6.34 -20.04 -6.54
CA GLU A 39 7.69 -20.49 -6.21
C GLU A 39 8.49 -19.48 -5.38
N ARG A 40 8.09 -18.20 -5.38
CA ARG A 40 8.68 -17.14 -4.54
C ARG A 40 8.03 -17.03 -3.17
N LEU A 41 6.99 -17.83 -2.89
CA LEU A 41 6.31 -17.82 -1.59
C LEU A 41 7.25 -18.26 -0.46
N ASP A 42 7.38 -17.39 0.53
CA ASP A 42 8.25 -17.56 1.69
C ASP A 42 7.66 -16.99 2.98
N ASP A 43 8.44 -17.01 4.06
CA ASP A 43 8.02 -16.51 5.39
C ASP A 43 7.93 -14.97 5.46
N PHE A 44 8.26 -14.24 4.39
CA PHE A 44 8.17 -12.78 4.31
C PHE A 44 7.18 -12.32 3.24
N SER A 45 6.44 -13.26 2.68
CA SER A 45 5.36 -13.02 1.73
C SER A 45 4.09 -12.55 2.43
N ASP A 46 3.29 -11.80 1.68
CA ASP A 46 1.96 -11.32 1.97
C ASP A 46 0.91 -11.98 1.07
N LEU A 47 -0.36 -11.59 1.22
CA LEU A 47 -1.44 -12.00 0.36
C LEU A 47 -1.84 -10.84 -0.56
N ASP A 48 -1.45 -10.90 -1.82
CA ASP A 48 -1.96 -10.04 -2.87
C ASP A 48 -3.05 -10.76 -3.65
N PHE A 49 -4.28 -10.22 -3.71
CA PHE A 49 -5.35 -10.86 -4.46
C PHE A 49 -6.44 -9.92 -4.95
N PHE A 50 -7.11 -10.32 -6.03
CA PHE A 50 -8.32 -9.66 -6.51
C PHE A 50 -9.56 -10.50 -6.26
N LEU A 51 -10.62 -9.85 -5.80
CA LEU A 51 -11.97 -10.39 -5.79
C LEU A 51 -12.70 -9.95 -7.05
N ILE A 52 -13.17 -10.90 -7.84
CA ILE A 52 -13.91 -10.61 -9.07
C ILE A 52 -15.39 -10.81 -8.78
N VAL A 53 -16.19 -9.78 -9.00
CA VAL A 53 -17.63 -9.75 -8.70
C VAL A 53 -18.45 -9.45 -9.96
N LYS A 54 -19.75 -9.71 -9.87
CA LYS A 54 -20.71 -9.35 -10.92
C LYS A 54 -20.80 -7.83 -11.10
N GLU A 55 -21.19 -7.42 -12.29
CA GLU A 55 -21.43 -6.01 -12.61
C GLU A 55 -22.42 -5.37 -11.62
N GLY A 56 -22.14 -4.14 -11.19
CA GLY A 56 -22.92 -3.43 -10.18
C GLY A 56 -22.76 -3.91 -8.73
N LYS A 57 -21.92 -4.92 -8.44
CA LYS A 57 -21.73 -5.46 -7.08
C LYS A 57 -20.50 -4.95 -6.33
N LYS A 58 -19.53 -4.37 -7.03
CA LYS A 58 -18.27 -3.88 -6.44
C LYS A 58 -18.47 -3.00 -5.20
N ALA A 59 -19.36 -2.01 -5.29
CA ALA A 59 -19.62 -1.07 -4.19
C ALA A 59 -20.09 -1.77 -2.90
N ASP A 60 -20.83 -2.89 -3.01
CA ASP A 60 -21.29 -3.65 -1.85
C ASP A 60 -20.11 -4.27 -1.09
N PHE A 61 -19.14 -4.82 -1.81
CA PHE A 61 -17.93 -5.45 -1.24
C PHE A 61 -16.89 -4.45 -0.72
N LEU A 62 -16.85 -3.23 -1.29
CA LEU A 62 -16.05 -2.14 -0.75
C LEU A 62 -16.67 -1.56 0.52
N LYS A 63 -18.00 -1.47 0.58
CA LYS A 63 -18.72 -0.92 1.74
C LYS A 63 -18.71 -1.86 2.94
N ASP A 64 -18.84 -3.16 2.71
CA ASP A 64 -18.91 -4.18 3.76
C ASP A 64 -17.73 -5.13 3.68
N THR A 65 -16.66 -4.83 4.44
CA THR A 65 -15.41 -5.59 4.43
C THR A 65 -15.46 -6.90 5.24
N ARG A 66 -16.62 -7.29 5.78
CA ARG A 66 -16.75 -8.52 6.59
C ARG A 66 -16.37 -9.78 5.82
N TRP A 67 -16.46 -9.77 4.48
CA TRP A 67 -16.06 -10.89 3.63
C TRP A 67 -14.56 -11.23 3.72
N LEU A 68 -13.72 -10.28 4.16
CA LEU A 68 -12.28 -10.48 4.37
C LEU A 68 -11.97 -11.23 5.66
N SER A 69 -12.87 -11.19 6.65
CA SER A 69 -12.71 -11.89 7.92
C SER A 69 -13.19 -13.33 7.82
N LEU A 70 -12.40 -14.26 8.34
CA LEU A 70 -12.65 -15.70 8.28
C LEU A 70 -12.74 -16.28 9.70
N ASP A 71 -13.30 -17.48 9.80
CA ASP A 71 -13.27 -18.23 11.05
C ASP A 71 -11.82 -18.58 11.44
N GLY A 72 -11.42 -18.26 12.67
CA GLY A 72 -10.04 -18.38 13.16
C GLY A 72 -9.05 -17.37 12.56
N ALA A 73 -9.53 -16.33 11.85
CA ALA A 73 -8.72 -15.37 11.13
C ALA A 73 -9.46 -14.03 10.96
N ARG A 74 -9.61 -13.28 12.06
CA ARG A 74 -10.29 -11.98 12.03
C ARG A 74 -9.38 -10.87 11.52
N VAL A 75 -9.91 -9.98 10.68
CA VAL A 75 -9.25 -8.72 10.31
C VAL A 75 -9.30 -7.76 11.51
N THR A 76 -8.14 -7.31 11.98
CA THR A 76 -8.03 -6.40 13.14
C THR A 76 -7.64 -4.98 12.77
N TRP A 77 -7.10 -4.80 11.58
CA TRP A 77 -6.75 -3.50 11.05
C TRP A 77 -6.92 -3.52 9.54
N ILE A 78 -7.55 -2.49 8.99
CA ILE A 78 -7.87 -2.35 7.57
C ILE A 78 -8.09 -0.89 7.25
N PHE A 79 -7.63 -0.46 6.08
CA PHE A 79 -7.97 0.84 5.51
C PHE A 79 -8.02 0.74 3.98
N GLN A 80 -8.80 1.60 3.35
CA GLN A 80 -8.97 1.61 1.91
C GLN A 80 -7.83 2.39 1.26
N ASN A 81 -6.81 1.68 0.75
CA ASN A 81 -5.60 2.32 0.20
C ASN A 81 -5.79 2.81 -1.24
N THR A 82 -6.67 2.16 -2.00
CA THR A 82 -7.02 2.54 -3.38
C THR A 82 -8.53 2.65 -3.55
N PRO A 83 -9.03 3.28 -4.63
CA PRO A 83 -10.47 3.24 -4.93
C PRO A 83 -11.04 1.82 -4.96
N ASP A 84 -10.22 0.85 -5.35
CA ASP A 84 -10.66 -0.51 -5.60
C ASP A 84 -10.39 -1.47 -4.44
N GLY A 85 -9.65 -1.05 -3.40
CA GLY A 85 -8.97 -2.01 -2.55
C GLY A 85 -8.53 -1.56 -1.18
N PHE A 86 -8.07 -2.53 -0.41
CA PHE A 86 -7.66 -2.38 0.98
C PHE A 86 -6.32 -3.03 1.26
N LYS A 87 -5.60 -2.43 2.21
CA LYS A 87 -4.52 -3.09 2.95
C LYS A 87 -5.02 -3.43 4.34
N LEU A 88 -4.60 -4.59 4.85
CA LEU A 88 -5.09 -5.10 6.11
C LEU A 88 -4.10 -6.02 6.82
N PHE A 89 -4.34 -6.19 8.12
CA PHE A 89 -3.74 -7.24 8.95
C PHE A 89 -4.83 -8.09 9.60
N TYR A 90 -4.61 -9.39 9.55
CA TYR A 90 -5.32 -10.36 10.39
C TYR A 90 -4.73 -10.39 11.81
N GLU A 91 -5.52 -10.86 12.78
CA GLU A 91 -5.11 -10.95 14.19
C GLU A 91 -3.85 -11.79 14.43
N ASP A 92 -3.54 -12.72 13.51
CA ASP A 92 -2.37 -13.58 13.53
C ASP A 92 -1.13 -12.98 12.82
N GLY A 93 -1.22 -11.73 12.36
CA GLY A 93 -0.11 -11.00 11.74
C GLY A 93 0.06 -11.25 10.24
N VAL A 94 -0.85 -11.99 9.59
CA VAL A 94 -0.85 -12.09 8.13
C VAL A 94 -1.27 -10.74 7.54
N TYR A 95 -0.40 -10.19 6.68
CA TYR A 95 -0.66 -8.99 5.90
C TYR A 95 -1.32 -9.35 4.57
N ALA A 96 -2.26 -8.52 4.12
CA ALA A 96 -2.87 -8.67 2.81
C ALA A 96 -3.14 -7.32 2.15
N GLU A 97 -3.02 -7.30 0.83
CA GLU A 97 -3.51 -6.26 -0.05
C GLU A 97 -4.50 -6.87 -1.05
N ASN A 98 -5.64 -6.21 -1.23
CA ASN A 98 -6.66 -6.70 -2.15
C ASN A 98 -7.33 -5.59 -2.93
N ALA A 99 -7.94 -5.96 -4.05
CA ALA A 99 -8.84 -5.09 -4.80
C ALA A 99 -10.06 -5.85 -5.31
N VAL A 100 -11.16 -5.15 -5.52
CA VAL A 100 -12.43 -5.68 -6.03
C VAL A 100 -12.65 -5.15 -7.44
N PHE A 101 -12.85 -6.06 -8.40
CA PHE A 101 -13.08 -5.73 -9.80
C PHE A 101 -14.32 -6.42 -10.35
N THR A 102 -14.96 -5.79 -11.33
CA THR A 102 -15.82 -6.51 -12.28
C THR A 102 -14.97 -7.14 -13.38
N SER A 103 -15.55 -8.07 -14.15
CA SER A 103 -14.82 -8.70 -15.26
C SER A 103 -14.37 -7.69 -16.32
N ASP A 104 -15.08 -6.59 -16.51
CA ASP A 104 -14.74 -5.56 -17.51
C ASP A 104 -13.65 -4.63 -16.98
N GLU A 105 -13.70 -4.24 -15.70
CA GLU A 105 -12.62 -3.48 -15.07
C GLU A 105 -11.29 -4.26 -15.08
N LEU A 106 -11.34 -5.57 -14.82
CA LEU A 106 -10.13 -6.42 -14.80
C LEU A 106 -9.44 -6.51 -16.17
N LYS A 107 -10.15 -6.35 -17.29
CA LYS A 107 -9.55 -6.34 -18.64
C LYS A 107 -8.66 -5.11 -18.88
N GLU A 108 -9.03 -4.00 -18.26
CA GLU A 108 -8.34 -2.71 -18.39
C GLU A 108 -7.31 -2.49 -17.26
N ALA A 109 -7.35 -3.31 -16.21
CA ALA A 109 -6.44 -3.22 -15.09
C ALA A 109 -4.99 -3.65 -15.45
N GLU A 110 -4.02 -2.97 -14.85
CA GLU A 110 -2.61 -3.36 -14.88
C GLU A 110 -2.28 -4.20 -13.64
N TYR A 111 -1.87 -5.46 -13.84
CA TYR A 111 -1.46 -6.38 -12.76
C TYR A 111 -0.49 -7.43 -13.29
N ALA A 112 0.22 -8.12 -12.41
CA ALA A 112 1.06 -9.26 -12.80
C ALA A 112 0.20 -10.51 -13.04
N PRO A 113 0.62 -11.46 -13.90
CA PRO A 113 -0.07 -12.74 -14.06
C PRO A 113 -0.38 -13.42 -12.71
N GLY A 114 -1.63 -13.85 -12.56
CA GLY A 114 -2.16 -14.42 -11.32
C GLY A 114 -2.51 -15.90 -11.40
N ARG A 115 -3.08 -16.39 -10.31
CA ARG A 115 -3.57 -17.77 -10.15
C ARG A 115 -4.99 -17.76 -9.60
N TRP A 116 -5.91 -18.46 -10.25
CA TRP A 116 -7.24 -18.67 -9.71
C TRP A 116 -7.20 -19.60 -8.49
N TRP A 117 -7.67 -19.09 -7.35
CA TRP A 117 -7.99 -19.89 -6.16
C TRP A 117 -9.44 -20.35 -6.17
N PHE A 118 -10.30 -19.55 -6.82
CA PHE A 118 -11.68 -19.87 -7.15
C PHE A 118 -12.06 -19.16 -8.45
N ARG A 119 -12.84 -19.82 -9.30
CA ARG A 119 -13.38 -19.25 -10.53
C ARG A 119 -14.69 -19.94 -10.91
N ARG A 120 -15.70 -19.16 -11.30
CA ARG A 120 -16.91 -19.67 -11.96
C ARG A 120 -16.66 -19.85 -13.46
N GLU A 121 -17.33 -20.83 -14.06
CA GLU A 121 -17.19 -21.14 -15.49
C GLU A 121 -17.43 -19.92 -16.40
N GLU A 122 -18.34 -19.02 -16.00
CA GLU A 122 -18.67 -17.79 -16.73
C GLU A 122 -17.57 -16.73 -16.77
N LEU A 123 -16.59 -16.78 -15.85
CA LEU A 123 -15.45 -15.85 -15.84
C LEU A 123 -14.34 -16.41 -16.73
N ASP A 124 -13.89 -15.64 -17.73
CA ASP A 124 -12.87 -16.09 -18.68
C ASP A 124 -11.55 -16.46 -17.96
N GLU A 125 -11.06 -17.68 -18.19
CA GLU A 125 -9.80 -18.18 -17.65
C GLU A 125 -8.61 -17.31 -18.06
N ALA A 126 -8.67 -16.67 -19.24
CA ALA A 126 -7.62 -15.81 -19.75
C ALA A 126 -7.36 -14.58 -18.86
N LEU A 127 -8.35 -14.14 -18.08
CA LEU A 127 -8.26 -12.99 -17.17
C LEU A 127 -7.34 -13.21 -15.95
N LYS A 128 -6.67 -14.36 -15.84
CA LYS A 128 -5.51 -14.47 -14.94
C LYS A 128 -4.26 -13.79 -15.51
N ASN A 129 -4.24 -13.49 -16.81
CA ASN A 129 -3.15 -12.80 -17.47
C ASN A 129 -3.66 -11.44 -17.96
N PRO A 130 -2.98 -10.32 -17.64
CA PRO A 130 -3.39 -9.01 -18.11
C PRO A 130 -3.26 -8.90 -19.64
N SER A 131 -4.25 -8.28 -20.29
CA SER A 131 -4.16 -7.85 -21.70
C SER A 131 -3.44 -6.52 -21.85
N ALA A 132 -3.52 -5.65 -20.84
CA ALA A 132 -2.76 -4.41 -20.78
C ALA A 132 -1.26 -4.72 -20.70
N ARG A 133 -0.45 -4.01 -21.50
CA ARG A 133 1.01 -4.08 -21.35
C ARG A 133 1.33 -3.63 -19.93
N VAL A 134 1.92 -4.51 -19.12
CA VAL A 134 2.49 -4.13 -17.82
C VAL A 134 3.33 -2.86 -18.05
N ARG A 135 2.92 -1.75 -17.43
CA ARG A 135 3.70 -0.50 -17.47
C ARG A 135 5.06 -0.82 -16.84
N ASP A 136 6.14 -0.43 -17.51
CA ASP A 136 7.50 -0.67 -17.05
C ASP A 136 7.66 -0.22 -15.59
N PRO A 137 8.00 -1.12 -14.64
CA PRO A 137 8.15 -0.76 -13.23
C PRO A 137 9.16 0.36 -12.97
N SER A 138 10.06 0.65 -13.93
CA SER A 138 11.02 1.76 -13.84
C SER A 138 10.38 3.14 -13.98
N ARG A 139 9.10 3.25 -14.37
CA ARG A 139 8.43 4.53 -14.64
C ARG A 139 7.62 5.08 -13.46
N ASN A 140 7.54 4.39 -12.33
CA ASN A 140 6.92 4.91 -11.12
C ASN A 140 7.97 5.52 -10.17
N HIS A 141 8.60 6.60 -10.64
CA HIS A 141 9.03 7.77 -9.86
C HIS A 141 9.09 8.91 -10.87
N ALA A 142 7.95 9.51 -11.18
CA ALA A 142 7.99 10.91 -11.57
C ALA A 142 8.17 11.67 -10.25
N ASP A 143 9.43 11.96 -9.91
CA ASP A 143 9.71 13.10 -9.06
C ASP A 143 9.08 14.32 -9.76
N PRO A 144 8.24 15.13 -9.10
CA PRO A 144 7.74 16.37 -9.68
C PRO A 144 8.86 17.32 -10.15
N ASN A 145 10.14 17.04 -9.81
CA ASN A 145 11.32 17.80 -10.22
C ASN A 145 12.09 17.22 -11.42
N ASP A 146 11.69 16.11 -12.05
CA ASP A 146 12.39 15.52 -13.21
C ASP A 146 12.08 16.23 -14.56
N ALA A 147 11.90 17.55 -14.55
CA ALA A 147 11.84 18.34 -15.76
C ALA A 147 13.26 18.50 -16.35
N ASP A 148 13.52 17.83 -17.49
CA ASP A 148 14.74 17.99 -18.28
C ASP A 148 14.93 19.48 -18.68
N PRO A 149 16.01 20.15 -18.24
CA PRO A 149 16.22 21.59 -18.49
C PRO A 149 16.65 21.91 -19.92
N HIS A 150 16.70 20.93 -20.84
CA HIS A 150 17.22 21.14 -22.19
C HIS A 150 16.21 21.13 -23.34
N ASP A 151 14.92 20.90 -23.12
CA ASP A 151 13.92 20.99 -24.21
C ASP A 151 13.28 22.38 -24.30
N ALA A 152 14.09 23.38 -24.60
CA ALA A 152 13.68 24.76 -24.81
C ALA A 152 13.25 25.02 -26.27
N THR A 153 12.31 24.25 -26.83
CA THR A 153 11.58 24.68 -28.04
C THR A 153 10.20 24.02 -28.19
N ARG A 154 9.17 24.57 -27.51
CA ARG A 154 7.85 24.71 -28.14
C ARG A 154 7.01 25.80 -27.44
N SER A 155 6.60 26.73 -28.30
CA SER A 155 5.90 27.99 -28.04
C SER A 155 4.42 27.76 -27.74
N THR A 156 3.94 28.44 -26.69
CA THR A 156 2.63 29.12 -26.58
C THR A 156 1.38 28.37 -27.09
N ALA A 157 0.76 27.61 -26.19
CA ALA A 157 -0.69 27.42 -26.12
C ALA A 157 -1.03 26.97 -24.68
N ASP A 158 -2.17 27.43 -24.15
CA ASP A 158 -2.68 27.20 -22.79
C ASP A 158 -2.51 25.75 -22.27
N PRO A 159 -2.31 25.51 -20.96
CA PRO A 159 -2.46 24.16 -20.41
C PRO A 159 -3.86 23.99 -19.80
N GLU A 160 -4.81 23.58 -20.64
CA GLU A 160 -5.74 22.52 -20.25
C GLU A 160 -5.03 21.15 -20.40
N GLU A 161 -5.48 20.19 -19.60
CA GLU A 161 -5.26 18.73 -19.73
C GLU A 161 -3.90 18.11 -19.35
N GLY A 162 -4.00 17.12 -18.45
CA GLY A 162 -2.94 16.19 -18.07
C GLY A 162 -3.23 15.35 -16.83
N ALA A 163 -4.45 15.39 -16.27
CA ALA A 163 -4.85 14.47 -15.22
C ALA A 163 -5.01 13.06 -15.83
N GLU A 164 -4.12 12.15 -15.43
CA GLU A 164 -4.18 10.72 -15.74
C GLU A 164 -5.62 10.21 -15.59
N LYS A 165 -6.20 9.72 -16.69
CA LYS A 165 -7.47 9.00 -16.66
C LYS A 165 -7.26 7.67 -15.94
N ARG A 166 -7.37 7.70 -14.61
CA ARG A 166 -7.65 6.52 -13.79
C ARG A 166 -9.01 5.99 -14.23
N GLY A 167 -9.07 4.71 -14.59
CA GLY A 167 -10.31 4.00 -14.94
C GLY A 167 -11.21 3.82 -13.72
N GLY A 168 -11.68 4.92 -13.14
CA GLY A 168 -12.69 4.89 -12.10
C GLY A 168 -14.04 4.55 -12.74
N SER A 169 -14.60 3.40 -12.39
CA SER A 169 -16.00 3.11 -12.66
C SER A 169 -16.88 4.20 -12.03
N PRO A 170 -17.96 4.65 -12.70
CA PRO A 170 -18.84 5.66 -12.16
C PRO A 170 -19.42 5.21 -10.81
N GLY A 171 -19.07 5.92 -9.73
CA GLY A 171 -19.65 5.71 -8.39
C GLY A 171 -18.71 5.16 -7.31
N VAL A 172 -17.45 4.86 -7.60
CA VAL A 172 -16.47 4.47 -6.56
C VAL A 172 -15.88 5.71 -5.90
N GLN A 173 -16.08 5.86 -4.59
CA GLN A 173 -15.48 6.96 -3.82
C GLN A 173 -13.96 6.78 -3.76
N VAL A 174 -13.22 7.82 -4.15
CA VAL A 174 -11.78 7.88 -3.94
C VAL A 174 -11.53 8.01 -2.43
N PRO A 175 -10.67 7.17 -1.83
CA PRO A 175 -10.35 7.30 -0.41
C PRO A 175 -9.81 8.70 -0.11
N SER A 176 -10.30 9.31 0.96
CA SER A 176 -9.70 10.54 1.48
C SER A 176 -8.28 10.22 1.94
N ARG A 177 -7.29 10.95 1.41
CA ARG A 177 -5.90 10.86 1.86
C ARG A 177 -5.74 11.64 3.18
N ASP A 178 -6.42 11.19 4.22
CA ASP A 178 -6.38 11.77 5.56
C ASP A 178 -5.23 11.21 6.41
N SER A 179 -5.13 11.66 7.67
CA SER A 179 -4.06 11.26 8.59
C SER A 179 -4.09 9.76 8.89
N SER A 180 -5.27 9.15 8.95
CA SER A 180 -5.41 7.71 9.19
C SER A 180 -4.94 6.90 7.98
N TRP A 181 -5.25 7.37 6.78
CA TRP A 181 -4.77 6.78 5.54
C TRP A 181 -3.24 6.88 5.44
N LEU A 182 -2.66 8.06 5.71
CA LEU A 182 -1.21 8.28 5.67
C LEU A 182 -0.49 7.38 6.68
N LEU A 183 -0.97 7.34 7.92
CA LEU A 183 -0.42 6.45 8.94
C LEU A 183 -0.46 4.99 8.48
N GLY A 184 -1.56 4.57 7.86
CA GLY A 184 -1.68 3.20 7.39
C GLY A 184 -0.72 2.85 6.27
N GLU A 185 -0.54 3.74 5.30
CA GLU A 185 0.45 3.54 4.24
C GLU A 185 1.89 3.56 4.77
N ILE A 186 2.22 4.44 5.72
CA ILE A 186 3.54 4.47 6.36
C ILE A 186 3.84 3.11 7.02
N LEU A 187 2.90 2.59 7.83
CA LEU A 187 3.06 1.30 8.50
C LEU A 187 3.19 0.15 7.50
N SER A 188 2.39 0.15 6.43
CA SER A 188 2.50 -0.84 5.34
C SER A 188 3.86 -0.77 4.65
N CYS A 189 4.37 0.44 4.34
CA CYS A 189 5.67 0.61 3.73
C CYS A 189 6.81 0.13 4.63
N ILE A 190 6.76 0.44 5.94
CA ILE A 190 7.76 -0.04 6.90
C ILE A 190 7.72 -1.57 7.00
N TYR A 191 6.54 -2.17 7.13
CA TYR A 191 6.38 -3.62 7.21
C TYR A 191 6.91 -4.33 5.95
N VAL A 192 6.46 -3.90 4.76
CA VAL A 192 6.90 -4.48 3.48
C VAL A 192 8.39 -4.27 3.28
N GLY A 193 8.92 -3.09 3.63
CA GLY A 193 10.34 -2.79 3.61
C GLY A 193 11.15 -3.75 4.49
N MET A 194 10.68 -4.05 5.69
CA MET A 194 11.34 -5.02 6.57
C MET A 194 11.24 -6.45 6.04
N CYS A 195 10.10 -6.87 5.47
CA CYS A 195 9.98 -8.16 4.79
C CYS A 195 10.98 -8.29 3.62
N ARG A 196 11.20 -7.20 2.86
CA ARG A 196 12.22 -7.13 1.80
C ARG A 196 13.63 -7.23 2.35
N PHE A 197 13.91 -6.55 3.47
CA PHE A 197 15.22 -6.63 4.13
C PHE A 197 15.55 -8.05 4.56
N GLN A 198 14.57 -8.77 5.13
CA GLN A 198 14.73 -10.17 5.54
C GLN A 198 15.04 -11.11 4.35
N ARG A 199 14.57 -10.76 3.15
CA ARG A 199 14.91 -11.46 1.90
C ARG A 199 16.27 -11.04 1.31
N GLY A 200 16.98 -10.12 1.95
CA GLY A 200 18.26 -9.57 1.47
C GLY A 200 18.11 -8.44 0.45
N GLU A 201 16.90 -7.95 0.16
CA GLU A 201 16.62 -6.87 -0.79
C GLU A 201 16.86 -5.47 -0.18
N LYS A 202 18.05 -5.24 0.38
CA LYS A 202 18.39 -4.05 1.19
C LYS A 202 18.06 -2.71 0.53
N LEU A 203 18.38 -2.53 -0.76
CA LEU A 203 18.06 -1.27 -1.46
C LEU A 203 16.55 -1.04 -1.58
N SER A 204 15.79 -2.09 -1.88
CA SER A 204 14.34 -1.96 -1.94
C SER A 204 13.76 -1.67 -0.55
N ALA A 205 14.23 -2.37 0.48
CA ALA A 205 13.86 -2.09 1.87
C ALA A 205 14.11 -0.63 2.27
N TRP A 206 15.30 -0.11 1.98
CA TRP A 206 15.66 1.28 2.25
C TRP A 206 14.74 2.26 1.51
N ARG A 207 14.43 2.04 0.23
CA ARG A 207 13.50 2.89 -0.53
C ARG A 207 12.09 2.90 0.06
N PHE A 208 11.60 1.75 0.55
CA PHE A 208 10.30 1.65 1.19
C PHE A 208 10.25 2.41 2.52
N ILE A 209 11.26 2.24 3.37
CA ILE A 209 11.28 2.81 4.74
C ILE A 209 11.70 4.28 4.71
N SER A 210 12.90 4.56 4.20
CA SER A 210 13.51 5.89 4.24
C SER A 210 13.09 6.79 3.06
N GLY A 211 12.49 6.21 2.02
CA GLY A 211 11.91 6.95 0.90
C GLY A 211 10.40 7.12 1.07
N HIS A 212 9.62 6.10 0.68
CA HIS A 212 8.16 6.19 0.58
C HIS A 212 7.48 6.49 1.92
N ALA A 213 7.76 5.70 2.96
CA ALA A 213 7.19 5.94 4.29
C ALA A 213 7.60 7.30 4.84
N TYR A 214 8.87 7.70 4.66
CA TYR A 214 9.35 8.98 5.15
C TYR A 214 8.67 10.18 4.47
N SER A 215 8.51 10.18 3.15
CA SER A 215 7.78 11.23 2.43
C SER A 215 6.33 11.37 2.92
N MET A 216 5.64 10.25 3.15
CA MET A 216 4.27 10.27 3.70
C MET A 216 4.24 10.70 5.17
N PHE A 217 5.29 10.43 5.94
CA PHE A 217 5.41 10.92 7.30
C PHE A 217 5.54 12.44 7.36
N LEU A 218 6.28 13.07 6.44
CA LEU A 218 6.30 14.53 6.33
C LEU A 218 4.90 15.10 6.06
N GLU A 219 4.13 14.47 5.16
CA GLU A 219 2.73 14.84 4.91
C GLU A 219 1.86 14.70 6.17
N LEU A 220 2.05 13.61 6.92
CA LEU A 220 1.30 13.33 8.15
C LEU A 220 1.59 14.37 9.24
N LEU A 221 2.87 14.73 9.44
CA LEU A 221 3.28 15.77 10.38
C LEU A 221 2.65 17.12 10.05
N GLU A 222 2.69 17.54 8.78
CA GLU A 222 2.05 18.78 8.34
C GLU A 222 0.55 18.79 8.55
N MET A 223 -0.12 17.68 8.19
CA MET A 223 -1.57 17.56 8.31
C MET A 223 -2.04 17.61 9.76
N THR A 224 -1.23 17.10 10.68
CA THR A 224 -1.58 16.97 12.11
C THR A 224 -0.91 18.04 12.99
N ALA A 225 -0.19 19.00 12.40
CA ALA A 225 0.55 20.04 13.12
C ALA A 225 -0.31 20.77 14.17
N SER A 226 -1.49 21.24 13.78
CA SER A 226 -2.43 21.93 14.67
C SER A 226 -2.94 21.04 15.81
N GLU A 227 -3.26 19.78 15.53
CA GLU A 227 -3.73 18.81 16.52
C GLU A 227 -2.66 18.49 17.56
N ARG A 228 -1.39 18.56 17.14
CA ARG A 228 -0.21 18.36 17.96
C ARG A 228 0.30 19.62 18.66
N GLY A 229 -0.39 20.75 18.49
CA GLY A 229 0.00 22.03 19.11
C GLY A 229 1.25 22.66 18.50
N VAL A 230 1.60 22.30 17.26
CA VAL A 230 2.70 22.94 16.52
C VAL A 230 2.21 24.26 15.95
N GLU A 231 2.67 25.37 16.51
CA GLU A 231 2.39 26.71 16.00
C GLU A 231 3.34 27.05 14.84
N VAL A 232 2.77 27.24 13.65
CA VAL A 232 3.52 27.63 12.44
C VAL A 232 3.19 29.08 12.10
N SER A 233 4.20 29.93 11.95
CA SER A 233 3.97 31.32 11.54
C SER A 233 3.35 31.37 10.13
N PRO A 234 2.55 32.38 9.78
CA PRO A 234 1.96 32.50 8.45
C PRO A 234 2.99 32.47 7.30
N GLU A 235 4.18 33.03 7.52
CA GLU A 235 5.27 33.05 6.55
C GLU A 235 5.91 31.67 6.39
N ALA A 236 6.06 30.94 7.50
CA ALA A 236 6.56 29.57 7.50
C ALA A 236 5.53 28.59 6.91
N ALA A 237 4.22 28.86 7.07
CA ALA A 237 3.14 27.99 6.59
C ALA A 237 3.04 27.93 5.04
N VAL A 238 3.74 28.81 4.32
CA VAL A 238 3.78 28.79 2.85
C VAL A 238 4.53 27.54 2.38
N ARG A 239 3.78 26.50 2.05
CA ARG A 239 4.28 25.22 1.50
C ARG A 239 4.85 25.42 0.09
N ASP A 240 6.01 24.83 -0.17
CA ASP A 240 6.56 24.76 -1.53
C ASP A 240 5.70 23.80 -2.38
N PRO A 241 5.32 24.18 -3.62
CA PRO A 241 4.39 23.39 -4.42
C PRO A 241 5.01 22.14 -5.08
N TYR A 242 6.34 21.99 -5.03
CA TYR A 242 7.06 20.90 -5.71
C TYR A 242 7.72 19.92 -4.75
N SER A 243 8.13 20.36 -3.57
CA SER A 243 8.86 19.52 -2.61
C SER A 243 8.43 19.84 -1.18
N ILE A 244 7.95 18.81 -0.48
CA ILE A 244 7.52 18.91 0.91
C ILE A 244 8.72 19.12 1.86
N GLU A 245 9.90 18.67 1.46
CA GLU A 245 11.13 18.74 2.23
C GLU A 245 11.68 20.17 2.34
N ARG A 246 11.36 21.04 1.39
CA ARG A 246 11.91 22.40 1.36
C ARG A 246 11.45 23.20 2.58
N ARG A 247 12.43 23.51 3.44
CA ARG A 247 12.26 24.31 4.67
C ARG A 247 11.25 23.69 5.64
N ILE A 248 11.17 22.36 5.66
CA ILE A 248 10.27 21.63 6.55
C ILE A 248 10.54 21.96 8.02
N GLU A 249 11.78 22.29 8.39
CA GLU A 249 12.22 22.67 9.74
C GLU A 249 11.50 23.92 10.26
N LEU A 250 11.08 24.83 9.37
CA LEU A 250 10.29 26.01 9.77
C LEU A 250 8.84 25.67 10.13
N ARG A 251 8.35 24.52 9.67
CA ARG A 251 6.96 24.06 9.81
C ARG A 251 6.83 22.91 10.79
N GLN A 252 7.92 22.17 11.00
CA GLN A 252 8.03 21.01 11.87
C GLN A 252 9.33 21.09 12.67
N PRO A 253 9.34 21.77 13.83
CA PRO A 253 10.58 22.01 14.60
C PRO A 253 11.28 20.72 15.06
N GLU A 254 10.52 19.66 15.30
CA GLU A 254 10.99 18.33 15.72
C GLU A 254 11.56 17.48 14.57
N ILE A 255 11.50 17.97 13.32
CA ILE A 255 11.87 17.16 12.17
C ILE A 255 13.34 16.79 12.16
N GLU A 256 14.22 17.63 12.72
CA GLU A 256 15.66 17.34 12.79
C GLU A 256 15.94 16.10 13.65
N ASP A 257 15.32 16.01 14.83
CA ASP A 257 15.45 14.88 15.74
C ASP A 257 14.83 13.60 15.14
N CYS A 258 13.65 13.74 14.52
CA CYS A 258 12.99 12.63 13.82
C CYS A 258 13.86 12.12 12.66
N SER A 259 14.33 13.02 11.80
CA SER A 259 15.17 12.72 10.64
C SER A 259 16.45 12.01 11.07
N SER A 260 17.12 12.52 12.09
CA SER A 260 18.38 11.96 12.59
C SER A 260 18.21 10.56 13.17
N SER A 261 17.02 10.25 13.69
CA SER A 261 16.69 8.93 14.24
C SER A 261 16.24 7.93 13.18
N ILE A 262 15.57 8.41 12.11
CA ILE A 262 14.98 7.56 11.06
C ILE A 262 15.95 7.35 9.89
N LEU A 263 16.67 8.38 9.45
CA LEU A 263 17.49 8.36 8.22
C LEU A 263 18.96 7.95 8.48
N LEU A 264 19.17 6.90 9.29
CA LEU A 264 20.50 6.39 9.67
C LEU A 264 21.33 5.84 8.50
N GLY A 265 20.69 5.58 7.36
CA GLY A 265 21.35 5.16 6.13
C GLY A 265 21.23 3.66 5.83
N TYR A 266 21.94 3.23 4.78
CA TYR A 266 21.75 1.91 4.17
C TYR A 266 22.12 0.73 5.08
N ASP A 267 23.08 0.91 5.98
CA ASP A 267 23.57 -0.16 6.85
C ASP A 267 22.75 -0.34 8.13
N SER A 268 21.87 0.62 8.45
CA SER A 268 21.07 0.66 9.67
C SER A 268 19.56 0.52 9.42
N ILE A 269 19.16 -0.14 8.32
CA ILE A 269 17.73 -0.27 7.94
C ILE A 269 16.84 -0.81 9.08
N PRO A 270 17.21 -1.88 9.84
CA PRO A 270 16.38 -2.35 10.95
C PRO A 270 16.25 -1.33 12.08
N GLU A 271 17.33 -0.62 12.40
CA GLU A 271 17.35 0.42 13.43
C GLU A 271 16.51 1.63 13.01
N SER A 272 16.63 2.06 11.75
CA SER A 272 15.77 3.05 11.12
C SER A 272 14.29 2.67 11.24
N ALA A 273 13.91 1.43 10.92
CA ALA A 273 12.53 0.97 11.00
C ALA A 273 12.00 0.94 12.45
N ALA A 274 12.82 0.50 13.41
CA ALA A 274 12.48 0.48 14.83
C ALA A 274 12.27 1.90 15.36
N ASN A 275 13.22 2.81 15.12
CA ASN A 275 13.12 4.21 15.53
C ASN A 275 11.92 4.90 14.89
N PHE A 276 11.64 4.62 13.62
CA PHE A 276 10.48 5.16 12.93
C PHE A 276 9.18 4.68 13.58
N LEU A 277 9.06 3.39 13.92
CA LEU A 277 7.89 2.88 14.64
C LEU A 277 7.74 3.55 16.01
N ASP A 278 8.82 3.70 16.78
CA ASP A 278 8.77 4.30 18.11
C ASP A 278 8.35 5.78 18.05
N ILE A 279 8.82 6.54 17.06
CA ILE A 279 8.37 7.92 16.79
C ILE A 279 6.88 7.96 16.43
N LEU A 280 6.41 7.02 15.58
CA LEU A 280 5.00 6.95 15.23
C LEU A 280 4.13 6.61 16.44
N GLU A 281 4.57 5.73 17.34
CA GLU A 281 3.86 5.37 18.57
C GLU A 281 3.83 6.49 19.62
N ASP A 282 4.87 7.32 19.68
CA ASP A 282 4.91 8.49 20.57
C ASP A 282 3.92 9.58 20.12
N GLN A 283 3.79 9.76 18.81
CA GLN A 283 3.07 10.88 18.22
C GLN A 283 1.65 10.54 17.75
N PHE A 284 1.35 9.27 17.51
CA PHE A 284 0.09 8.81 16.93
C PHE A 284 -0.45 7.54 17.59
N THR A 285 -1.74 7.30 17.44
CA THR A 285 -2.34 6.02 17.86
C THR A 285 -2.05 4.94 16.82
N VAL A 286 -0.98 4.17 17.03
CA VAL A 286 -0.57 3.08 16.14
C VAL A 286 -1.34 1.79 16.46
N PRO A 287 -1.94 1.11 15.47
CA PRO A 287 -2.59 -0.18 15.66
C PRO A 287 -1.59 -1.27 16.08
N ARG A 288 -1.98 -2.06 17.08
CA ARG A 288 -1.09 -3.04 17.72
C ARG A 288 -0.51 -4.09 16.77
N VAL A 289 -1.30 -4.67 15.88
CA VAL A 289 -0.83 -5.79 15.03
C VAL A 289 0.27 -5.35 14.05
N PRO A 290 0.09 -4.27 13.24
CA PRO A 290 1.19 -3.72 12.45
C PRO A 290 2.46 -3.44 13.27
N ALA A 291 2.31 -2.80 14.44
CA ALA A 291 3.44 -2.47 15.32
C ALA A 291 4.18 -3.72 15.80
N ASP A 292 3.46 -4.72 16.30
CA ASP A 292 4.03 -5.99 16.78
C ASP A 292 4.80 -6.71 15.65
N GLN A 293 4.27 -6.67 14.41
CA GLN A 293 4.93 -7.27 13.24
C GLN A 293 6.20 -6.52 12.84
N ILE A 294 6.15 -5.19 12.72
CA ILE A 294 7.32 -4.35 12.38
C ILE A 294 8.43 -4.53 13.42
N ARG A 295 8.06 -4.45 14.71
CA ARG A 295 8.98 -4.63 15.83
C ARG A 295 9.59 -6.02 15.85
N GLY A 296 8.81 -7.06 15.55
CA GLY A 296 9.29 -8.43 15.41
C GLY A 296 10.37 -8.56 14.33
N LEU A 297 10.14 -7.98 13.15
CA LEU A 297 11.09 -8.02 12.03
C LEU A 297 12.35 -7.19 12.27
N SER A 298 12.26 -6.12 13.06
CA SER A 298 13.38 -5.21 13.33
C SER A 298 14.38 -5.76 14.37
N ARG A 299 13.94 -6.67 15.25
CA ARG A 299 14.75 -7.28 16.32
C ARG A 299 15.54 -8.53 15.92
N LEU A 300 15.45 -8.97 14.67
CA LEU A 300 16.12 -10.20 14.21
C LEU A 300 17.64 -9.99 13.92
N PHE A 301 18.24 -8.90 14.40
CA PHE A 301 19.60 -8.48 14.11
C PHE A 301 20.36 -8.07 15.38
#